data_AF-A0A0C4EA51-F1
#
_entry.id   AF-A0A0C4EA51-F1
#
_cell.length_a   1.000
_cell.length_b   1.000
_cell.length_c   1.000
_cell.angle_alpha   90.00
_cell.angle_beta   90.00
_cell.angle_gamma   90.00
#
_symmetry.space_group_name_H-M   'P 1'
#
loop_
_entity.id
_entity.type
_entity.pdbx_description
1 polymer ?
#
loop_
_entity_poly.entity_id
_entity_poly.type
_entity_poly.pdbx_seq_one_letter_code
_entity_poly.pdbx_strand_id
1 'polypeptide(L)' 'MTMMDRSEVSPDTPLAAFSLDSLVSVELRNWIRRETAVDLPLSGIMQAESLRAMATEILAQRAKADAAAES' A
#
# COMPACT_ATOMS: atom_id res chain seq x y z
N MET A 1 5.87 21.83 3.50
CA MET A 1 5.20 20.64 2.93
C MET A 1 3.85 21.11 2.43
N THR A 2 3.62 21.11 1.12
CA THR A 2 2.29 21.47 0.60
C THR A 2 1.36 20.31 0.91
N MET A 3 0.24 20.59 1.57
CA MET A 3 -0.76 19.58 1.90
C MET A 3 -1.44 19.15 0.59
N MET A 4 -1.39 17.86 0.23
CA MET A 4 -2.15 17.35 -0.91
C MET A 4 -3.64 17.36 -0.59
N ASP A 5 -4.45 17.85 -1.53
CA ASP A 5 -5.90 17.73 -1.41
C ASP A 5 -6.33 16.28 -1.66
N ARG A 6 -7.41 15.84 -1.00
CA ARG A 6 -7.92 14.47 -1.19
C ARG A 6 -8.31 14.20 -2.65
N SER A 7 -8.78 15.21 -3.38
CA SER A 7 -9.14 15.10 -4.80
C SER A 7 -7.93 14.87 -5.71
N GLU A 8 -6.71 15.16 -5.24
CA GLU A 8 -5.47 14.93 -5.98
C GLU A 8 -4.97 13.48 -5.86
N VAL A 9 -5.54 12.70 -4.92
CA VAL A 9 -5.19 11.29 -4.71
C VAL A 9 -6.07 10.40 -5.58
N SER A 10 -5.59 10.12 -6.79
CA SER A 10 -6.25 9.16 -7.70
C SER A 10 -5.80 7.71 -7.43
N PRO A 11 -6.73 6.73 -7.39
CA PRO A 11 -6.41 5.31 -7.17
C PRO A 11 -5.49 4.70 -8.21
N ASP A 12 -5.47 5.28 -9.42
CA ASP A 12 -4.78 4.76 -10.59
C ASP A 12 -3.45 5.49 -10.86
N THR A 13 -3.10 6.46 -10.01
CA THR A 13 -1.80 7.15 -10.07
C THR A 13 -0.70 6.29 -9.45
N PRO A 14 0.47 6.16 -10.10
CA PRO A 14 1.63 5.48 -9.52
C PRO A 14 2.06 6.08 -8.19
N LEU A 15 2.44 5.25 -7.23
CA LEU A 15 2.80 5.74 -5.89
C LEU A 15 4.03 6.67 -5.92
N ALA A 16 4.94 6.42 -6.86
CA ALA A 16 6.10 7.26 -7.10
C ALA A 16 5.74 8.72 -7.45
N ALA A 17 4.55 8.98 -8.00
CA ALA A 17 4.10 10.34 -8.31
C ALA A 17 3.70 11.14 -7.07
N PHE A 18 3.40 10.48 -5.94
CA PHE A 18 3.04 11.16 -4.69
C PHE A 18 4.24 11.70 -3.90
N SER A 19 5.47 11.55 -4.41
CA SER A 19 6.70 12.05 -3.77
C SER A 19 6.80 11.68 -2.29
N LEU A 20 6.49 10.42 -1.96
CA LEU A 20 6.55 9.91 -0.60
C LEU A 20 7.99 9.94 -0.09
N ASP A 21 8.24 10.63 1.01
CA ASP A 21 9.53 10.58 1.71
C ASP A 21 9.67 9.28 2.51
N SER A 22 10.89 9.03 3.01
CA SER A 22 11.20 7.81 3.76
C SER A 22 10.35 7.62 5.01
N LEU A 23 9.99 8.69 5.73
CA LEU A 23 9.19 8.59 6.96
C LEU A 23 7.75 8.24 6.60
N VAL A 24 7.14 8.97 5.66
CA VAL A 24 5.77 8.72 5.20
C VAL A 24 5.65 7.31 4.61
N SER A 25 6.68 6.84 3.90
CA SER A 25 6.70 5.48 3.34
C SER A 25 6.68 4.39 4.43
N VAL A 26 7.43 4.60 5.51
CA VAL A 26 7.43 3.69 6.67
C VAL A 26 6.11 3.74 7.43
N GLU A 27 5.53 4.93 7.61
CA GLU A 27 4.20 5.10 8.22
C GLU A 27 3.11 4.42 7.40
N LEU A 28 3.13 4.57 6.08
CA LEU A 28 2.22 3.89 5.16
C LEU A 28 2.35 2.37 5.27
N ARG A 29 3.58 1.82 5.27
CA ARG A 29 3.81 0.38 5.46
C ARG A 29 3.24 -0.11 6.80
N ASN A 30 3.52 0.61 7.88
CA ASN A 30 3.04 0.25 9.22
C ASN A 30 1.51 0.31 9.30
N TRP A 31 0.91 1.31 8.66
CA TRP A 31 -0.54 1.44 8.54
C TRP A 31 -1.15 0.27 7.76
N ILE A 32 -0.63 -0.07 6.58
CA ILE A 32 -1.09 -1.22 5.79
C ILE A 32 -1.04 -2.50 6.62
N ARG A 33 0.08 -2.78 7.29
CA ARG A 33 0.24 -3.97 8.11
C ARG A 33 -0.77 -4.03 9.26
N ARG A 34 -1.01 -2.89 9.92
CA ARG A 34 -1.97 -2.81 11.02
C ARG A 34 -3.41 -3.05 10.56
N GLU A 35 -3.81 -2.47 9.43
CA GLU A 35 -5.19 -2.55 8.94
C GLU A 35 -5.51 -3.85 8.20
N THR A 36 -4.50 -4.52 7.63
CA THR A 36 -4.70 -5.64 6.70
C THR A 36 -4.02 -6.93 7.12
N ALA A 37 -3.19 -6.90 8.16
CA ALA A 37 -2.30 -7.98 8.58
C ALA A 37 -1.28 -8.45 7.51
N VAL A 38 -1.18 -7.74 6.37
CA VAL A 38 -0.21 -8.03 5.30
C VAL A 38 1.05 -7.20 5.50
N ASP A 39 2.22 -7.86 5.50
CA ASP A 39 3.51 -7.17 5.51
C ASP A 39 4.05 -7.05 4.08
N LEU A 40 4.00 -5.84 3.53
CA LEU A 40 4.58 -5.53 2.23
C LEU A 40 6.04 -5.05 2.39
N PRO A 41 6.95 -5.48 1.50
CA PRO A 41 8.28 -4.89 1.44
C PRO A 41 8.17 -3.41 1.03
N LEU A 42 8.98 -2.54 1.65
CA LEU A 42 8.97 -1.11 1.36
C LEU A 42 9.22 -0.81 -0.12
N SER A 43 10.08 -1.59 -0.77
CA SER A 43 10.33 -1.52 -2.21
C SER A 43 9.07 -1.81 -3.04
N GLY A 44 8.23 -2.76 -2.62
CA GLY A 44 6.96 -3.06 -3.28
C GLY A 44 5.95 -1.93 -3.16
N ILE A 45 5.94 -1.21 -2.04
CA ILE A 45 5.11 0.00 -1.87
C ILE A 45 5.62 1.13 -2.78
N MET A 46 6.92 1.37 -2.80
CA MET A 46 7.53 2.45 -3.61
C MET A 46 7.46 2.22 -5.12
N GLN A 47 7.40 0.95 -5.55
CA GLN A 47 7.34 0.56 -6.96
C GLN A 47 5.92 0.17 -7.41
N ALA A 48 4.91 0.35 -6.54
CA ALA A 48 3.54 0.00 -6.89
C ALA A 48 3.03 0.85 -8.07
N GLU A 49 2.52 0.17 -9.09
CA GLU A 49 1.99 0.80 -10.30
C GLU A 49 0.83 1.75 -10.02
N SER A 50 0.06 1.49 -8.95
CA SER A 50 -0.99 2.36 -8.44
C SER A 50 -1.45 1.94 -7.04
N LEU A 51 -2.25 2.79 -6.38
CA LEU A 51 -2.92 2.43 -5.11
C LEU A 51 -3.84 1.21 -5.30
N ARG A 52 -4.51 1.12 -6.46
CA ARG A 52 -5.35 -0.02 -6.82
C ARG A 52 -4.56 -1.31 -6.98
N ALA A 53 -3.41 -1.27 -7.66
CA ALA A 53 -2.55 -2.43 -7.83
C ALA A 53 -2.04 -2.93 -6.47
N MET A 54 -1.60 -2.00 -5.60
CA MET A 54 -1.19 -2.33 -4.23
C MET A 54 -2.34 -2.95 -3.42
N ALA A 55 -3.55 -2.39 -3.49
CA ALA A 55 -4.72 -2.95 -2.82
C ALA A 55 -5.07 -4.37 -3.32
N THR A 56 -4.92 -4.61 -4.62
CA THR A 56 -5.16 -5.93 -5.23
C THR A 56 -4.17 -6.97 -4.70
N GLU A 57 -2.88 -6.61 -4.60
CA GLU A 57 -1.86 -7.49 -4.03
C GLU A 57 -2.13 -7.81 -2.55
N ILE A 58 -2.52 -6.81 -1.76
CA ILE A 58 -2.91 -7.00 -0.36
C ILE A 58 -4.06 -8.00 -0.25
N LEU A 59 -5.11 -7.82 -1.05
CA LEU A 59 -6.27 -8.73 -1.04
C LEU A 59 -5.87 -10.16 -1.44
N ALA A 60 -4.98 -10.31 -2.43
CA ALA A 60 -4.48 -11.62 -2.84
C ALA A 60 -3.67 -12.31 -1.73
N GLN A 61 -2.83 -11.57 -1.00
CA GLN A 61 -2.08 -12.13 0.12
C GLN A 61 -2.98 -12.52 1.29
N ARG A 62 -3.99 -11.70 1.60
CA ARG A 62 -4.99 -12.03 2.63
C ARG A 62 -5.74 -13.30 2.30
N ALA A 63 -6.26 -13.42 1.07
CA ALA A 63 -6.97 -14.62 0.65
C ALA A 63 -6.13 -15.90 0.77
N LYS A 64 -4.82 -15.82 0.47
CA LYS A 64 -3.89 -16.94 0.66
C LYS A 64 -3.68 -17.29 2.13
N ALA A 65 -3.56 -16.27 2.99
CA ALA A 65 -3.39 -16.47 4.44
C ALA A 65 -4.63 -17.09 5.07
N ASP A 66 -5.82 -16.61 4.70
CA ASP A 66 -7.11 -17.13 5.18
C ASP A 66 -7.27 -18.60 4.77
N ALA A 67 -6.99 -18.94 3.51
CA ALA A 67 -7.05 -20.33 3.03
C ALA A 67 -6.06 -21.27 3.73
N ALA A 68 -4.88 -20.78 4.12
CA ALA A 68 -3.89 -21.55 4.87
C ALA A 68 -4.26 -21.75 6.34
N ALA A 69 -5.05 -20.84 6.93
CA ALA A 69 -5.52 -20.95 8.32
C ALA A 69 -6.69 -21.94 8.49
N GLU A 70 -7.43 -22.21 7.40
CA GLU A 70 -8.55 -23.15 7.36
C GLU A 70 -8.14 -24.61 7.03
N SER A 71 -6.86 -24.84 6.70
CA SER A 71 -6.28 -26.15 6.37
C SER A 71 -5.55 -26.78 7.56
#